data_AF-A0AAX6DHT3-F1
#
_entry.id   AF-A0AAX6DHT3-F1
#
_cell.length_a   1.000
_cell.length_b   1.000
_cell.length_c   1.000
_cell.angle_alpha   90.00
_cell.angle_beta   90.00
_cell.angle_gamma   90.00
#
_symmetry.space_group_name_H-M   'P 1'
#
loop_
_entity.id
_entity.type
_entity.pdbx_description
1 polymer ?
#
loop_
_entity_poly.entity_id
_entity_poly.type
_entity_poly.pdbx_seq_one_letter_code
_entity_poly.pdbx_strand_id
1 'polypeptide(L)'
;MERWTGVVNVSLSPTGPLFRVAASLLLSHAKTLNVPSLNAVFFNGDRVEGTGDPVVERLSEPTSIARSLVAKFGAGANAWVVTAPTFAGPFAVYRDFVPSVNSRGDPMGYDPDGFPASTTLAKILSRSVEEVKSMIWNDQTEPVDASMQAPVCPSSTAPPKTVVLGFSKGGSVVNQIIYELAHLKLESAENLNIGELSSELLHESQYQICPLSVESLLYSISEFHYVDVGLNCRGAYITNRDVIRKAVKNVLVNKDSARFVLHGTPRQWCNQNRPWICEEKDLLLRLLKEEACKYEGKLQVCERFYFQESPPSLKMHFEIIECMEIG
;
A
#
# COMPACT_ATOMS: atom_id res chain seq x y z
N MET A 1 22.19 -4.11 -5.50
CA MET A 1 21.39 -5.33 -5.31
C MET A 1 20.66 -5.60 -6.61
N GLU A 2 20.67 -6.83 -7.08
CA GLU A 2 19.86 -7.22 -8.24
C GLU A 2 18.38 -7.23 -7.88
N ARG A 3 17.51 -7.01 -8.88
CA ARG A 3 16.07 -6.91 -8.68
C ARG A 3 15.33 -7.49 -9.87
N TRP A 4 14.24 -8.18 -9.60
CA TRP A 4 13.23 -8.48 -10.60
C TRP A 4 12.31 -7.26 -10.71
N THR A 5 12.03 -6.78 -11.92
CA THR A 5 11.06 -5.71 -12.15
C THR A 5 10.18 -6.06 -13.32
N GLY A 6 8.88 -6.08 -13.11
CA GLY A 6 7.94 -6.51 -14.13
C GLY A 6 6.50 -6.32 -13.70
N VAL A 7 5.60 -6.92 -14.47
CA VAL A 7 4.17 -6.94 -14.20
C VAL A 7 3.72 -8.39 -14.16
N VAL A 8 3.01 -8.74 -13.09
CA VAL A 8 2.28 -10.01 -13.00
C VAL A 8 0.78 -9.75 -13.04
N ASN A 9 0.06 -10.72 -13.58
CA ASN A 9 -1.38 -10.70 -13.65
C ASN A 9 -1.93 -11.78 -12.73
N VAL A 10 -2.56 -11.36 -11.64
CA VAL A 10 -3.02 -12.27 -10.59
C VAL A 10 -4.54 -12.36 -10.63
N SER A 11 -5.08 -13.55 -10.78
CA SER A 11 -6.50 -13.79 -10.52
C SER A 11 -6.69 -14.19 -9.06
N LEU A 12 -7.82 -13.87 -8.44
CA LEU A 12 -8.17 -14.31 -7.07
C LEU A 12 -9.13 -15.50 -7.04
N SER A 13 -9.87 -15.74 -8.13
CA SER A 13 -10.75 -16.89 -8.32
C SER A 13 -10.74 -17.32 -9.79
N PRO A 14 -11.07 -18.57 -10.14
CA PRO A 14 -10.96 -19.06 -11.52
C PRO A 14 -11.72 -18.21 -12.55
N THR A 15 -12.80 -17.56 -12.13
CA THR A 15 -13.66 -16.70 -12.98
C THR A 15 -13.61 -15.22 -12.58
N GLY A 16 -12.73 -14.86 -11.64
CA GLY A 16 -12.62 -13.52 -11.09
C GLY A 16 -11.87 -12.57 -12.01
N PRO A 17 -11.89 -11.26 -11.67
CA PRO A 17 -11.18 -10.27 -12.44
C PRO A 17 -9.66 -10.40 -12.22
N LEU A 18 -8.89 -9.99 -13.21
CA LEU A 18 -7.44 -10.12 -13.22
C LEU A 18 -6.78 -8.84 -12.70
N PHE A 19 -6.03 -8.95 -11.62
CA PHE A 19 -5.28 -7.85 -11.03
C PHE A 19 -3.95 -7.68 -11.75
N ARG A 20 -3.72 -6.49 -12.32
CA ARG A 20 -2.41 -6.10 -12.83
C ARG A 20 -1.58 -5.53 -11.69
N VAL A 21 -0.49 -6.22 -11.35
CA VAL A 21 0.44 -5.82 -10.28
C VAL A 21 1.81 -5.57 -10.90
N ALA A 22 2.26 -4.32 -10.91
CA ALA A 22 3.67 -4.06 -11.20
C ALA A 22 4.46 -4.19 -9.91
N ALA A 23 5.58 -4.88 -9.96
CA ALA A 23 6.44 -5.01 -8.79
C ALA A 23 7.91 -4.84 -9.14
N SER A 24 8.67 -4.36 -8.17
CA SER A 24 10.13 -4.39 -8.17
C SER A 24 10.56 -5.09 -6.90
N LEU A 25 11.13 -6.29 -7.03
CA LEU A 25 11.43 -7.20 -5.94
C LEU A 25 12.92 -7.48 -5.85
N LEU A 26 13.44 -7.55 -4.64
CA LEU A 26 14.82 -7.87 -4.35
C LEU A 26 15.20 -9.29 -4.77
N LEU A 27 16.36 -9.42 -5.39
CA LEU A 27 17.00 -10.70 -5.67
C LEU A 27 18.26 -10.89 -4.84
N SER A 28 18.49 -12.14 -4.45
CA SER A 28 19.75 -12.61 -3.89
C SER A 28 20.79 -12.79 -5.00
N HIS A 29 22.06 -13.02 -4.61
CA HIS A 29 23.11 -13.38 -5.57
C HIS A 29 22.82 -14.69 -6.33
N ALA A 30 22.02 -15.58 -5.74
CA ALA A 30 21.57 -16.82 -6.38
C ALA A 30 20.34 -16.60 -7.29
N LYS A 31 20.00 -15.35 -7.61
CA LYS A 31 18.82 -14.97 -8.40
C LYS A 31 17.50 -15.51 -7.84
N THR A 32 17.41 -15.71 -6.53
CA THR A 32 16.15 -16.02 -5.83
C THR A 32 15.60 -14.77 -5.15
N LEU A 33 14.29 -14.72 -4.89
CA LEU A 33 13.70 -13.59 -4.15
C LEU A 33 14.32 -13.48 -2.75
N ASN A 34 14.65 -12.25 -2.35
CA ASN A 34 15.26 -11.95 -1.06
C ASN A 34 14.29 -11.18 -0.15
N VAL A 35 14.50 -11.29 1.16
CA VAL A 35 13.69 -10.63 2.19
C VAL A 35 13.97 -9.11 2.17
N PRO A 36 12.94 -8.26 2.00
CA PRO A 36 13.13 -6.82 2.01
C PRO A 36 13.22 -6.25 3.42
N SER A 37 13.74 -5.03 3.58
CA SER A 37 13.59 -4.29 4.83
C SER A 37 12.16 -3.73 5.01
N LEU A 38 11.46 -3.48 3.89
CA LEU A 38 10.08 -3.00 3.87
C LEU A 38 9.37 -3.36 2.56
N ASN A 39 8.04 -3.44 2.61
CA ASN A 39 7.15 -3.54 1.46
C ASN A 39 6.37 -2.24 1.29
N ALA A 40 6.59 -1.54 0.18
CA ALA A 40 5.80 -0.38 -0.23
C ALA A 40 4.66 -0.83 -1.17
N VAL A 41 3.42 -0.72 -0.72
CA VAL A 41 2.21 -1.10 -1.47
C VAL A 41 1.45 0.14 -1.88
N PHE A 42 1.36 0.37 -3.19
CA PHE A 42 0.73 1.53 -3.78
C PHE A 42 -0.53 1.13 -4.54
N PHE A 43 -1.67 1.72 -4.19
CA PHE A 43 -2.93 1.56 -4.91
C PHE A 43 -3.11 2.71 -5.89
N ASN A 44 -3.21 2.36 -7.18
CA ASN A 44 -3.37 3.34 -8.25
C ASN A 44 -4.72 4.06 -8.23
N GLY A 45 -4.78 5.12 -9.02
CA GLY A 45 -5.95 5.95 -9.22
C GLY A 45 -6.78 5.59 -10.44
N ASP A 46 -7.59 6.57 -10.83
CA ASP A 46 -8.26 6.59 -12.14
C ASP A 46 -7.24 6.57 -13.28
N ARG A 47 -7.61 5.95 -14.39
CA ARG A 47 -6.78 5.92 -15.60
C ARG A 47 -6.85 7.25 -16.33
N VAL A 48 -5.68 7.70 -16.75
CA VAL A 48 -5.49 8.88 -17.56
C VAL A 48 -4.44 8.50 -18.60
N GLU A 49 -4.84 8.48 -19.87
CA GLU A 49 -4.02 8.03 -20.99
C GLU A 49 -4.28 8.94 -22.20
N GLY A 50 -3.31 9.07 -23.10
CA GLY A 50 -3.47 9.83 -24.35
C GLY A 50 -3.52 11.34 -24.16
N THR A 51 -2.93 11.83 -23.06
CA THR A 51 -2.81 13.26 -22.74
C THR A 51 -1.72 13.94 -23.54
N GLY A 52 -0.70 13.20 -23.97
CA GLY A 52 0.51 13.74 -24.62
C GLY A 52 1.48 14.43 -23.65
N ASP A 53 1.16 14.53 -22.36
CA ASP A 53 2.07 15.04 -21.34
C ASP A 53 3.00 13.91 -20.87
N PRO A 54 4.33 14.00 -21.08
CA PRO A 54 5.26 12.92 -20.79
C PRO A 54 5.35 12.56 -19.30
N VAL A 55 5.03 13.49 -18.39
CA VAL A 55 5.00 13.20 -16.95
C VAL A 55 3.75 12.42 -16.60
N VAL A 56 2.59 12.79 -17.16
CA VAL A 56 1.33 12.06 -16.94
C VAL A 56 1.43 10.65 -17.49
N GLU A 57 1.84 10.47 -18.76
CA GLU A 57 1.96 9.13 -19.36
C GLU A 57 2.94 8.24 -18.59
N ARG A 58 4.10 8.79 -18.18
CA ARG A 58 5.09 8.04 -17.41
C ARG A 58 4.54 7.61 -16.05
N LEU A 59 3.84 8.50 -15.35
CA LEU A 59 3.35 8.25 -13.99
C LEU A 59 1.96 7.61 -13.95
N SER A 60 1.32 7.43 -15.11
CA SER A 60 0.22 6.48 -15.29
C SER A 60 0.72 5.03 -15.38
N GLU A 61 1.95 4.80 -15.84
CA GLU A 61 2.52 3.46 -15.98
C GLU A 61 2.92 2.82 -14.63
N PRO A 62 2.30 1.71 -14.20
CA PRO A 62 2.56 1.11 -12.89
C PRO A 62 4.03 0.73 -12.64
N THR A 63 4.77 0.32 -13.67
CA THR A 63 6.19 -0.02 -13.53
C THR A 63 7.08 1.19 -13.24
N SER A 64 6.72 2.36 -13.76
CA SER A 64 7.40 3.63 -13.46
C SER A 64 7.15 4.08 -12.03
N ILE A 65 5.92 3.89 -11.53
CA ILE A 65 5.59 4.12 -10.13
C ILE A 65 6.41 3.18 -9.22
N ALA A 66 6.47 1.88 -9.53
CA ALA A 66 7.24 0.93 -8.74
C ALA A 66 8.73 1.31 -8.65
N ARG A 67 9.33 1.74 -9.77
CA ARG A 67 10.71 2.26 -9.79
C ARG A 67 10.87 3.52 -8.92
N SER A 68 9.91 4.44 -8.98
CA SER A 68 9.92 5.66 -8.17
C SER A 68 9.84 5.35 -6.68
N LEU A 69 9.02 4.36 -6.28
CA LEU A 69 8.93 3.92 -4.89
C LEU A 69 10.25 3.31 -4.38
N VAL A 70 10.91 2.46 -5.17
CA VAL A 70 12.23 1.90 -4.80
C VAL A 70 13.29 3.00 -4.68
N ALA A 71 13.31 3.96 -5.61
CA ALA A 71 14.26 5.07 -5.57
C ALA A 71 14.12 5.90 -4.29
N LYS A 72 12.89 6.01 -3.76
CA LYS A 72 12.59 6.82 -2.59
C LYS A 72 12.72 6.06 -1.26
N PHE A 73 12.23 4.83 -1.16
CA PHE A 73 12.34 4.00 0.06
C PHE A 73 13.70 3.32 0.20
N GLY A 74 14.51 3.34 -0.86
CA GLY A 74 15.87 2.81 -0.88
C GLY A 74 15.95 1.37 -1.41
N ALA A 75 17.20 0.95 -1.66
CA ALA A 75 17.49 -0.30 -2.34
C ALA A 75 17.00 -1.55 -1.60
N GLY A 76 16.80 -1.48 -0.27
CA GLY A 76 16.29 -2.58 0.57
C GLY A 76 14.78 -2.79 0.53
N ALA A 77 14.02 -1.89 -0.09
CA ALA A 77 12.56 -1.98 -0.17
C ALA A 77 12.11 -2.88 -1.31
N ASN A 78 10.98 -3.59 -1.16
CA ASN A 78 10.18 -4.09 -2.28
C ASN A 78 9.05 -3.10 -2.58
N ALA A 79 8.69 -2.96 -3.85
CA ALA A 79 7.60 -2.09 -4.29
C ALA A 79 6.54 -2.88 -5.05
N TRP A 80 5.28 -2.62 -4.73
CA TRP A 80 4.10 -3.26 -5.29
C TRP A 80 3.11 -2.17 -5.72
N VAL A 81 2.71 -2.14 -6.98
CA VAL A 81 1.72 -1.20 -7.52
C VAL A 81 0.51 -1.97 -7.98
N VAL A 82 -0.56 -1.88 -7.21
CA VAL A 82 -1.81 -2.61 -7.42
C VAL A 82 -2.78 -1.73 -8.21
N THR A 83 -3.06 -2.14 -9.43
CA THR A 83 -4.05 -1.48 -10.28
C THR A 83 -5.43 -2.07 -10.01
N ALA A 84 -6.48 -1.23 -10.01
CA ALA A 84 -7.85 -1.73 -9.98
C ALA A 84 -8.05 -2.77 -11.11
N PRO A 85 -8.75 -3.87 -10.86
CA PRO A 85 -8.91 -4.91 -11.87
C PRO A 85 -10.04 -4.56 -12.87
N THR A 86 -10.90 -3.60 -12.53
CA THR A 86 -12.03 -3.15 -13.34
C THR A 86 -12.10 -1.62 -13.36
N PHE A 87 -12.60 -1.06 -14.48
CA PHE A 87 -12.78 0.38 -14.67
C PHE A 87 -14.17 0.68 -15.23
N ALA A 88 -14.78 1.76 -14.77
CA ALA A 88 -16.00 2.34 -15.33
C ALA A 88 -15.61 3.59 -16.15
N GLY A 89 -15.33 3.41 -17.44
CA GLY A 89 -14.64 4.44 -18.22
C GLY A 89 -13.23 4.66 -17.65
N PRO A 90 -12.82 5.90 -17.30
CA PRO A 90 -11.52 6.15 -16.66
C PRO A 90 -11.52 5.82 -15.16
N PHE A 91 -12.68 5.61 -14.53
CA PHE A 91 -12.78 5.51 -13.08
C PHE A 91 -12.39 4.12 -12.58
N ALA A 92 -11.42 4.05 -11.68
CA ALA A 92 -11.01 2.80 -11.05
C ALA A 92 -12.14 2.21 -10.19
N VAL A 93 -12.28 0.88 -10.17
CA VAL A 93 -13.31 0.20 -9.36
C VAL A 93 -12.63 -0.85 -8.48
N TYR A 94 -12.54 -0.57 -7.18
CA TYR A 94 -11.88 -1.42 -6.19
C TYR A 94 -12.87 -2.32 -5.43
N ARG A 95 -13.83 -2.96 -6.12
CA ARG A 95 -14.92 -3.71 -5.45
C ARG A 95 -14.44 -4.86 -4.57
N ASP A 96 -13.32 -5.50 -4.93
CA ASP A 96 -12.72 -6.59 -4.15
C ASP A 96 -12.04 -6.11 -2.86
N PHE A 97 -11.74 -4.81 -2.76
CA PHE A 97 -11.21 -4.19 -1.55
C PHE A 97 -12.32 -3.48 -0.78
N VAL A 98 -13.12 -2.68 -1.48
CA VAL A 98 -14.22 -1.87 -0.94
C VAL A 98 -15.53 -2.43 -1.48
N PRO A 99 -16.26 -3.27 -0.72
CA PRO A 99 -17.37 -4.05 -1.26
C PRO A 99 -18.52 -3.22 -1.83
N SER A 100 -18.79 -2.06 -1.21
CA SER A 100 -19.92 -1.19 -1.53
C SER A 100 -19.48 0.05 -2.30
N VAL A 101 -19.62 0.00 -3.64
CA VAL A 101 -19.28 1.10 -4.55
C VAL A 101 -20.42 1.40 -5.53
N ASN A 102 -20.53 2.65 -5.94
CA ASN A 102 -21.48 3.10 -6.96
C ASN A 102 -21.05 2.70 -8.38
N SER A 103 -21.78 3.15 -9.40
CA SER A 103 -21.50 2.85 -10.82
C SER A 103 -20.19 3.42 -11.36
N ARG A 104 -19.57 4.40 -10.67
CA ARG A 104 -18.27 4.99 -11.00
C ARG A 104 -17.15 4.48 -10.09
N GLY A 105 -17.43 3.50 -9.24
CA GLY A 105 -16.45 2.97 -8.30
C GLY A 105 -16.20 3.84 -7.07
N ASP A 106 -16.96 4.93 -6.85
CA ASP A 106 -16.84 5.68 -5.60
C ASP A 106 -17.49 4.87 -4.46
N PRO A 107 -16.85 4.81 -3.27
CA PRO A 107 -17.38 4.12 -2.10
C PRO A 107 -18.71 4.71 -1.64
N MET A 108 -19.68 3.84 -1.34
CA MET A 108 -20.93 4.21 -0.67
C MET A 108 -20.82 4.08 0.85
N GLY A 109 -19.74 3.48 1.33
CA GLY A 109 -19.40 3.26 2.73
C GLY A 109 -18.17 2.36 2.81
N TYR A 110 -17.54 2.33 3.98
CA TYR A 110 -16.45 1.41 4.29
C TYR A 110 -16.97 0.36 5.26
N ASP A 111 -16.80 -0.90 4.90
CA ASP A 111 -17.35 -2.04 5.63
C ASP A 111 -16.22 -3.02 5.98
N PRO A 112 -15.80 -3.07 7.25
CA PRO A 112 -14.68 -3.88 7.69
C PRO A 112 -15.04 -5.37 7.83
N ASP A 113 -16.31 -5.75 7.72
CA ASP A 113 -16.75 -7.12 7.95
C ASP A 113 -16.10 -8.08 6.95
N GLY A 114 -15.41 -9.10 7.48
CA GLY A 114 -14.67 -10.07 6.67
C GLY A 114 -13.32 -9.58 6.14
N PHE A 115 -12.85 -8.39 6.55
CA PHE A 115 -11.54 -7.84 6.19
C PHE A 115 -11.25 -7.85 4.68
N PRO A 116 -12.13 -7.28 3.84
CA PRO A 116 -12.05 -7.43 2.39
C PRO A 116 -10.74 -6.89 1.80
N ALA A 117 -10.29 -5.70 2.18
CA ALA A 117 -9.07 -5.11 1.62
C ALA A 117 -7.81 -5.87 2.05
N SER A 118 -7.69 -6.24 3.33
CA SER A 118 -6.53 -6.98 3.82
C SER A 118 -6.47 -8.40 3.28
N THR A 119 -7.60 -9.09 3.21
CA THR A 119 -7.71 -10.44 2.63
C THR A 119 -7.34 -10.41 1.15
N THR A 120 -7.87 -9.45 0.40
CA THR A 120 -7.59 -9.28 -1.03
C THR A 120 -6.12 -8.93 -1.25
N LEU A 121 -5.56 -8.01 -0.48
CA LEU A 121 -4.14 -7.63 -0.61
C LEU A 121 -3.21 -8.82 -0.30
N ALA A 122 -3.42 -9.53 0.80
CA ALA A 122 -2.58 -10.68 1.17
C ALA A 122 -2.57 -11.75 0.06
N LYS A 123 -3.73 -12.06 -0.53
CA LYS A 123 -3.85 -13.00 -1.66
C LYS A 123 -3.17 -12.48 -2.93
N ILE A 124 -3.27 -11.18 -3.21
CA ILE A 124 -2.59 -10.58 -4.37
C ILE A 124 -1.08 -10.69 -4.21
N LEU A 125 -0.55 -10.33 -3.03
CA LEU A 125 0.88 -10.39 -2.76
C LEU A 125 1.40 -11.83 -2.82
N SER A 126 0.72 -12.79 -2.19
CA SER A 126 1.14 -14.19 -2.19
C SER A 126 1.21 -14.78 -3.60
N ARG A 127 0.15 -14.62 -4.39
CA ARG A 127 0.10 -15.10 -5.77
C ARG A 127 1.08 -14.37 -6.68
N SER A 128 1.32 -13.08 -6.43
CA SER A 128 2.34 -12.33 -7.18
C SER A 128 3.74 -12.90 -6.91
N VAL A 129 4.06 -13.23 -5.66
CA VAL A 129 5.33 -13.88 -5.29
C VAL A 129 5.49 -15.24 -5.98
N GLU A 130 4.43 -16.06 -5.97
CA GLU A 130 4.43 -17.36 -6.65
C GLU A 130 4.69 -17.23 -8.16
N GLU A 131 3.99 -16.32 -8.82
CA GLU A 131 4.15 -16.05 -10.25
C GLU A 131 5.58 -15.57 -10.59
N VAL A 132 6.12 -14.64 -9.80
CA VAL A 132 7.49 -14.16 -10.00
C VAL A 132 8.52 -15.27 -9.76
N LYS A 133 8.34 -16.11 -8.73
CA LYS A 133 9.22 -17.27 -8.49
C LYS A 133 9.21 -18.22 -9.71
N SER A 134 8.04 -18.49 -10.28
CA SER A 134 7.89 -19.31 -11.48
C SER A 134 8.61 -18.69 -12.69
N MET A 135 8.44 -17.39 -12.93
CA MET A 135 9.13 -16.68 -14.02
C MET A 135 10.65 -16.75 -13.89
N ILE A 136 11.18 -16.47 -12.69
CA ILE A 136 12.61 -16.52 -12.41
C ILE A 136 13.18 -17.92 -12.65
N TRP A 137 12.45 -18.96 -12.25
CA TRP A 137 12.87 -20.35 -12.43
C TRP A 137 12.94 -20.74 -13.91
N ASN A 138 11.93 -20.34 -14.70
CA ASN A 138 11.85 -20.65 -16.13
C ASN A 138 12.96 -19.96 -16.95
N ASP A 139 13.45 -18.80 -16.50
CA ASP A 139 14.56 -18.08 -17.13
C ASP A 139 15.94 -18.74 -16.87
N GLN A 140 16.06 -19.68 -15.92
CA GLN A 140 17.34 -20.32 -15.53
C GLN A 140 17.63 -21.63 -16.31
N THR A 141 17.44 -21.65 -17.62
CA THR A 141 17.57 -22.84 -18.50
C THR A 141 18.99 -23.35 -18.79
N GLU A 142 20.00 -22.99 -17.99
CA GLU A 142 21.35 -23.59 -18.07
C GLU A 142 21.63 -24.40 -16.79
N PRO A 143 22.18 -25.62 -16.88
CA PRO A 143 22.41 -26.47 -15.71
C PRO A 143 23.55 -25.89 -14.87
N VAL A 144 23.22 -25.30 -13.72
CA VAL A 144 24.23 -24.86 -12.75
C VAL A 144 24.56 -26.04 -11.84
N ASP A 145 25.85 -26.42 -11.83
CA ASP A 145 26.41 -27.45 -10.96
C ASP A 145 25.99 -27.27 -9.49
N ALA A 146 25.47 -28.35 -8.92
CA ALA A 146 25.02 -28.45 -7.54
C ALA A 146 26.21 -28.44 -6.56
N SER A 147 26.86 -27.30 -6.36
CA SER A 147 27.84 -27.13 -5.27
C SER A 147 28.05 -25.67 -4.85
N MET A 148 27.00 -25.01 -4.37
CA MET A 148 27.18 -23.74 -3.65
C MET A 148 26.29 -23.78 -2.40
N GLN A 149 26.94 -23.92 -1.24
CA GLN A 149 26.29 -23.73 0.06
C GLN A 149 25.72 -22.31 0.14
N ALA A 150 24.49 -22.21 0.64
CA ALA A 150 23.77 -20.94 0.76
C ALA A 150 24.57 -19.93 1.60
N PRO A 151 24.84 -18.72 1.08
CA PRO A 151 25.45 -17.67 1.90
C PRO A 151 24.44 -17.24 2.97
N VAL A 152 24.83 -17.40 4.22
CA VAL A 152 24.11 -16.87 5.39
C VAL A 152 24.16 -15.34 5.29
N CYS A 153 23.05 -14.72 4.89
CA CYS A 153 22.88 -13.28 4.97
C CYS A 153 22.63 -12.90 6.45
N PRO A 154 23.11 -11.72 6.91
CA PRO A 154 22.85 -11.27 8.27
C PRO A 154 21.33 -11.12 8.43
N SER A 155 20.77 -11.97 9.29
CA SER A 155 19.36 -12.00 9.61
C SER A 155 18.98 -10.71 10.32
N SER A 156 18.28 -9.81 9.62
CA SER A 156 17.29 -8.97 10.31
C SER A 156 16.27 -9.94 10.91
N THR A 157 16.24 -10.04 12.24
CA THR A 157 15.29 -10.90 12.96
C THR A 157 13.87 -10.34 12.95
N ALA A 158 13.70 -9.07 12.57
CA ALA A 158 12.39 -8.42 12.50
C ALA A 158 11.74 -8.62 11.12
N PRO A 159 10.44 -8.98 11.07
CA PRO A 159 9.71 -9.09 9.80
C PRO A 159 9.64 -7.74 9.07
N PRO A 160 9.58 -7.72 7.73
CA PRO A 160 9.55 -6.48 6.98
C PRO A 160 8.31 -5.65 7.31
N LYS A 161 8.50 -4.35 7.47
CA LYS A 161 7.39 -3.41 7.66
C LYS A 161 6.64 -3.20 6.35
N THR A 162 5.36 -2.87 6.44
CA THR A 162 4.54 -2.48 5.29
C THR A 162 4.23 -0.98 5.33
N VAL A 163 4.35 -0.33 4.18
CA VAL A 163 3.91 1.04 3.93
C VAL A 163 2.82 1.00 2.89
N VAL A 164 1.66 1.59 3.20
CA VAL A 164 0.51 1.60 2.30
C VAL A 164 0.27 3.01 1.77
N LEU A 165 0.21 3.14 0.44
CA LEU A 165 -0.02 4.39 -0.26
C LEU A 165 -1.28 4.27 -1.13
N GLY A 166 -2.16 5.25 -1.04
CA GLY A 166 -3.35 5.34 -1.88
C GLY A 166 -3.30 6.60 -2.74
N PHE A 167 -3.25 6.44 -4.05
CA PHE A 167 -3.23 7.56 -4.98
C PHE A 167 -4.60 7.82 -5.61
N SER A 168 -5.06 9.07 -5.62
CA SER A 168 -6.35 9.43 -6.22
C SER A 168 -7.48 8.55 -5.64
N LYS A 169 -8.13 7.71 -6.45
CA LYS A 169 -9.15 6.75 -5.98
C LYS A 169 -8.59 5.61 -5.12
N GLY A 170 -7.32 5.26 -5.26
CA GLY A 170 -6.66 4.25 -4.42
C GLY A 170 -6.68 4.60 -2.92
N GLY A 171 -6.89 5.87 -2.56
CA GLY A 171 -7.13 6.29 -1.18
C GLY A 171 -8.36 5.63 -0.52
N SER A 172 -9.34 5.20 -1.31
CA SER A 172 -10.50 4.44 -0.79
C SER A 172 -10.08 3.07 -0.23
N VAL A 173 -9.08 2.42 -0.81
CA VAL A 173 -8.52 1.16 -0.29
C VAL A 173 -7.80 1.42 1.04
N VAL A 174 -7.06 2.53 1.15
CA VAL A 174 -6.42 2.94 2.41
C VAL A 174 -7.44 3.18 3.50
N ASN A 175 -8.53 3.88 3.19
CA ASN A 175 -9.62 4.10 4.14
C ASN A 175 -10.21 2.77 4.62
N GLN A 176 -10.46 1.84 3.71
CA GLN A 176 -10.99 0.52 4.02
C GLN A 176 -10.04 -0.29 4.93
N ILE A 177 -8.73 -0.28 4.66
CA ILE A 177 -7.72 -0.91 5.54
C ILE A 177 -7.74 -0.30 6.94
N ILE A 178 -7.92 1.01 7.07
CA ILE A 178 -8.01 1.67 8.39
C ILE A 178 -9.31 1.28 9.12
N TYR A 179 -10.43 1.14 8.40
CA TYR A 179 -11.66 0.58 8.96
C TYR A 179 -11.45 -0.84 9.48
N GLU A 180 -10.77 -1.69 8.71
CA GLU A 180 -10.41 -3.05 9.10
C GLU A 180 -9.51 -3.07 10.33
N LEU A 181 -8.48 -2.22 10.38
CA LEU A 181 -7.64 -2.04 11.56
C LEU A 181 -8.46 -1.65 12.79
N ALA A 182 -9.45 -0.77 12.65
CA ALA A 182 -10.33 -0.38 13.76
C ALA A 182 -11.20 -1.53 14.30
N HIS A 183 -11.42 -2.58 13.49
CA HIS A 183 -12.27 -3.73 13.83
C HIS A 183 -11.47 -4.99 14.13
N LEU A 184 -10.13 -4.93 13.99
CA LEU A 184 -9.25 -5.98 14.43
C LEU A 184 -9.45 -6.23 15.93
N LYS A 185 -10.02 -7.39 16.26
CA LYS A 185 -10.21 -7.83 17.63
C LYS A 185 -8.86 -8.28 18.17
N LEU A 186 -8.36 -7.53 19.16
CA LEU A 186 -7.24 -7.96 19.99
C LEU A 186 -7.72 -9.08 20.91
N GLU A 187 -8.08 -10.24 20.39
CA GLU A 187 -8.26 -11.41 21.24
C GLU A 187 -6.87 -11.80 21.78
N SER A 188 -6.62 -11.37 23.02
CA SER A 188 -5.51 -11.77 23.87
C SER A 188 -4.07 -11.45 23.41
N ALA A 189 -3.75 -10.17 23.17
CA ALA A 189 -2.34 -9.73 23.24
C ALA A 189 -1.71 -9.97 24.65
N GLU A 190 -2.54 -10.24 25.67
CA GLU A 190 -2.11 -10.63 27.02
C GLU A 190 -1.91 -12.16 27.21
N ASN A 191 -2.46 -13.03 26.35
CA ASN A 191 -2.20 -14.50 26.39
C ASN A 191 -1.37 -15.02 25.22
N LEU A 192 -1.07 -14.19 24.22
CA LEU A 192 -0.13 -14.56 23.18
C LEU A 192 1.29 -14.38 23.75
N ASN A 193 1.89 -15.48 24.22
CA ASN A 193 3.34 -15.54 24.42
C ASN A 193 3.99 -15.32 23.05
N ILE A 194 4.36 -14.07 22.75
CA ILE A 194 4.92 -13.66 21.45
C ILE A 194 6.23 -14.42 21.15
N GLY A 195 6.90 -14.98 22.16
CA GLY A 195 8.03 -15.91 21.96
C GLY A 195 7.65 -17.18 21.18
N GLU A 196 6.41 -17.66 21.30
CA GLU A 196 5.91 -18.83 20.56
C GLU A 196 5.34 -18.45 19.20
N LEU A 197 4.62 -17.31 19.10
CA LEU A 197 4.10 -16.83 17.81
C LEU A 197 5.22 -16.37 16.87
N SER A 198 6.25 -15.73 17.42
CA SER A 198 7.46 -15.44 16.66
C SER A 198 8.17 -16.73 16.28
N SER A 199 8.26 -17.75 17.15
CA SER A 199 8.88 -19.03 16.77
C SER A 199 8.12 -19.80 15.67
N GLU A 200 6.78 -19.77 15.65
CA GLU A 200 5.98 -20.38 14.58
C GLU A 200 6.02 -19.56 13.27
N LEU A 201 5.96 -18.21 13.35
CA LEU A 201 6.13 -17.32 12.20
C LEU A 201 7.57 -17.29 11.66
N LEU A 202 8.57 -17.57 12.49
CA LEU A 202 9.99 -17.65 12.12
C LEU A 202 10.35 -19.01 11.52
N HIS A 203 9.57 -20.07 11.78
CA HIS A 203 9.81 -21.40 11.18
C HIS A 203 9.43 -21.45 9.67
N GLU A 204 8.75 -20.40 9.19
CA GLU A 204 8.43 -20.15 7.79
C GLU A 204 9.49 -19.24 7.10
N SER A 205 10.76 -19.65 7.19
CA SER A 205 11.91 -18.93 6.60
C SER A 205 11.84 -18.65 5.08
N GLN A 206 10.86 -19.23 4.36
CA GLN A 206 10.66 -19.05 2.91
C GLN A 206 9.58 -18.01 2.55
N TYR A 207 8.88 -17.44 3.54
CA TYR A 207 7.69 -16.60 3.35
C TYR A 207 7.82 -15.15 3.82
N GLN A 208 9.01 -14.70 4.22
CA GLN A 208 9.24 -13.34 4.71
C GLN A 208 9.28 -12.25 3.63
N ILE A 209 8.95 -12.55 2.37
CA ILE A 209 8.98 -11.55 1.28
C ILE A 209 7.86 -10.53 1.45
N CYS A 210 6.66 -10.99 1.82
CA CYS A 210 5.46 -10.18 2.03
C CYS A 210 4.53 -10.88 3.04
N PRO A 211 3.66 -10.14 3.75
CA PRO A 211 2.68 -10.76 4.63
C PRO A 211 1.67 -11.62 3.86
N LEU A 212 1.31 -12.79 4.42
CA LEU A 212 0.46 -13.80 3.77
C LEU A 212 -0.91 -13.98 4.43
N SER A 213 -1.09 -13.47 5.65
CA SER A 213 -2.36 -13.48 6.37
C SER A 213 -2.88 -12.06 6.61
N VAL A 214 -4.16 -11.95 6.94
CA VAL A 214 -4.78 -10.66 7.30
C VAL A 214 -4.08 -10.05 8.52
N GLU A 215 -3.83 -10.86 9.54
CA GLU A 215 -3.20 -10.43 10.78
C GLU A 215 -1.76 -10.00 10.53
N SER A 216 -0.96 -10.83 9.85
CA SER A 216 0.44 -10.49 9.55
C SER A 216 0.54 -9.23 8.70
N LEU A 217 -0.37 -9.04 7.74
CA LEU A 217 -0.45 -7.83 6.94
C LEU A 217 -0.76 -6.62 7.81
N LEU A 218 -1.89 -6.63 8.53
CA LEU A 218 -2.32 -5.50 9.34
C LEU A 218 -1.31 -5.14 10.43
N TYR A 219 -0.72 -6.13 11.10
CA TYR A 219 0.34 -5.91 12.07
C TYR A 219 1.65 -5.43 11.44
N SER A 220 1.94 -5.72 10.17
CA SER A 220 3.15 -5.19 9.51
C SER A 220 3.02 -3.72 9.10
N ILE A 221 1.80 -3.18 8.92
CA ILE A 221 1.62 -1.81 8.43
C ILE A 221 2.12 -0.79 9.47
N SER A 222 3.04 0.08 9.05
CA SER A 222 3.63 1.12 9.90
C SER A 222 3.39 2.53 9.37
N GLU A 223 3.10 2.69 8.08
CA GLU A 223 2.88 4.00 7.48
C GLU A 223 1.70 3.98 6.50
N PHE A 224 0.91 5.06 6.54
CA PHE A 224 -0.21 5.32 5.63
C PHE A 224 0.03 6.64 4.89
N HIS A 225 0.03 6.58 3.57
CA HIS A 225 0.18 7.76 2.71
C HIS A 225 -1.07 7.96 1.87
N TYR A 226 -1.70 9.11 2.06
CA TYR A 226 -2.74 9.61 1.17
C TYR A 226 -2.07 10.48 0.12
N VAL A 227 -2.04 10.02 -1.13
CA VAL A 227 -1.34 10.71 -2.23
C VAL A 227 -2.36 11.33 -3.18
N ASP A 228 -2.57 12.65 -3.04
CA ASP A 228 -3.49 13.44 -3.86
C ASP A 228 -4.87 12.76 -4.03
N VAL A 229 -5.38 12.25 -2.91
CA VAL A 229 -6.61 11.46 -2.84
C VAL A 229 -7.81 12.34 -3.13
N GLY A 230 -8.73 11.82 -3.95
CA GLY A 230 -9.95 12.51 -4.32
C GLY A 230 -11.01 11.55 -4.84
N LEU A 231 -12.27 11.87 -4.53
CA LEU A 231 -13.46 11.17 -4.99
C LEU A 231 -14.47 12.18 -5.55
N ASN A 232 -15.44 11.70 -6.32
CA ASN A 232 -16.54 12.54 -6.81
C ASN A 232 -17.71 12.66 -5.82
N CYS A 233 -17.56 12.09 -4.62
CA CYS A 233 -18.47 12.20 -3.49
C CYS A 233 -17.68 12.30 -2.17
N ARG A 234 -18.42 12.48 -1.06
CA ARG A 234 -17.87 12.39 0.30
C ARG A 234 -17.27 11.01 0.58
N GLY A 235 -16.37 10.95 1.56
CA GLY A 235 -15.66 9.75 1.98
C GLY A 235 -14.26 9.59 1.36
N ALA A 236 -13.66 10.67 0.86
CA ALA A 236 -12.28 10.65 0.35
C ALA A 236 -11.27 10.44 1.48
N TYR A 237 -11.59 10.97 2.67
CA TYR A 237 -10.82 10.77 3.91
C TYR A 237 -11.74 10.32 5.04
N ILE A 238 -11.19 9.59 6.01
CA ILE A 238 -11.97 9.12 7.18
C ILE A 238 -12.28 10.29 8.10
N THR A 239 -13.55 10.44 8.44
CA THR A 239 -14.04 11.49 9.35
C THR A 239 -14.58 10.91 10.66
N ASN A 240 -14.66 9.59 10.78
CA ASN A 240 -15.16 8.91 11.97
C ASN A 240 -14.06 8.83 13.06
N ARG A 241 -14.27 9.56 14.16
CA ARG A 241 -13.35 9.63 15.30
C ARG A 241 -13.10 8.26 15.95
N ASP A 242 -14.13 7.44 16.10
CA ASP A 242 -13.99 6.14 16.77
C ASP A 242 -13.18 5.16 15.93
N VAL A 243 -13.35 5.19 14.60
CA VAL A 243 -12.53 4.41 13.67
C VAL A 243 -11.08 4.81 13.79
N ILE A 244 -10.76 6.11 13.72
CA ILE A 244 -9.38 6.60 13.81
C ILE A 244 -8.76 6.21 15.15
N ARG A 245 -9.45 6.44 16.27
CA ARG A 245 -8.98 6.09 17.61
C ARG A 245 -8.66 4.60 17.74
N LYS A 246 -9.56 3.73 17.29
CA LYS A 246 -9.36 2.27 17.36
C LYS A 246 -8.24 1.80 16.43
N ALA A 247 -8.19 2.32 15.20
CA ALA A 247 -7.14 1.99 14.24
C ALA A 247 -5.76 2.42 14.74
N VAL A 248 -5.62 3.64 15.26
CA VAL A 248 -4.37 4.12 15.88
C VAL A 248 -3.97 3.24 17.05
N LYS A 249 -4.91 2.92 17.95
CA LYS A 249 -4.63 2.00 19.06
C LYS A 249 -4.07 0.68 18.54
N ASN A 250 -4.75 0.07 17.57
CA ASN A 250 -4.41 -1.24 17.03
C ASN A 250 -3.10 -1.24 16.23
N VAL A 251 -2.82 -0.18 15.45
CA VAL A 251 -1.58 -0.12 14.66
C VAL A 251 -0.35 0.04 15.54
N LEU A 252 -0.49 0.71 16.69
CA LEU A 252 0.57 0.92 17.68
C LEU A 252 0.72 -0.25 18.67
N VAL A 253 -0.15 -1.26 18.62
CA VAL A 253 0.04 -2.48 19.42
C VAL A 253 1.36 -3.11 19.00
N ASN A 254 2.31 -3.18 19.94
CA ASN A 254 3.64 -3.74 19.77
C ASN A 254 4.51 -3.06 18.71
N LYS A 255 4.26 -1.78 18.40
CA LYS A 255 5.12 -0.97 17.53
C LYS A 255 5.72 0.22 18.27
N ASP A 256 6.96 0.54 17.92
CA ASP A 256 7.65 1.74 18.41
C ASP A 256 7.02 3.01 17.84
N SER A 257 6.56 2.96 16.58
CA SER A 257 5.95 4.10 15.92
C SER A 257 5.02 3.72 14.76
N ALA A 258 4.08 4.61 14.45
CA ALA A 258 3.28 4.60 13.24
C ALA A 258 3.20 6.01 12.64
N ARG A 259 3.00 6.09 11.32
CA ARG A 259 2.97 7.37 10.60
C ARG A 259 1.76 7.49 9.67
N PHE A 260 1.17 8.68 9.64
CA PHE A 260 0.18 9.07 8.65
C PHE A 260 0.67 10.32 7.92
N VAL A 261 0.71 10.28 6.59
CA VAL A 261 1.12 11.41 5.76
C VAL A 261 0.04 11.73 4.75
N LEU A 262 -0.41 12.99 4.75
CA LEU A 262 -1.37 13.52 3.78
C LEU A 262 -0.59 14.37 2.78
N HIS A 263 -0.49 13.88 1.54
CA HIS A 263 0.12 14.57 0.42
C HIS A 263 -0.97 15.09 -0.50
N GLY A 264 -0.88 16.35 -0.91
CA GLY A 264 -1.82 16.87 -1.90
C GLY A 264 -1.32 18.07 -2.65
N THR A 265 -2.08 18.38 -3.69
CA THR A 265 -1.84 19.46 -4.63
C THR A 265 -3.03 20.42 -4.67
N PRO A 266 -2.84 21.64 -5.21
CA PRO A 266 -3.95 22.55 -5.49
C PRO A 266 -5.07 21.91 -6.32
N ARG A 267 -4.73 20.94 -7.19
CA ARG A 267 -5.71 20.23 -8.03
C ARG A 267 -6.79 19.50 -7.22
N GLN A 268 -6.44 18.93 -6.07
CA GLN A 268 -7.37 18.23 -5.19
C GLN A 268 -7.85 19.12 -4.04
N TRP A 269 -6.92 19.70 -3.27
CA TRP A 269 -7.26 20.39 -2.02
C TRP A 269 -7.86 21.79 -2.22
N CYS A 270 -7.66 22.42 -3.37
CA CYS A 270 -8.26 23.72 -3.70
C CYS A 270 -9.42 23.61 -4.70
N ASN A 271 -9.93 22.40 -4.93
CA ASN A 271 -10.99 22.17 -5.91
C ASN A 271 -12.35 22.67 -5.39
N GLN A 272 -12.79 23.83 -5.89
CA GLN A 272 -14.06 24.47 -5.51
C GLN A 272 -15.30 23.63 -5.84
N ASN A 273 -15.23 22.73 -6.82
CA ASN A 273 -16.35 21.85 -7.18
C ASN A 273 -16.44 20.61 -6.29
N ARG A 274 -15.39 20.33 -5.50
CA ARG A 274 -15.31 19.19 -4.59
C ARG A 274 -14.78 19.63 -3.22
N PRO A 275 -15.47 20.60 -2.55
CA PRO A 275 -14.96 21.21 -1.32
C PRO A 275 -14.78 20.19 -0.19
N TRP A 276 -15.59 19.11 -0.20
CA TRP A 276 -15.51 18.03 0.78
C TRP A 276 -14.12 17.37 0.85
N ILE A 277 -13.34 17.36 -0.24
CA ILE A 277 -11.99 16.75 -0.23
C ILE A 277 -11.11 17.45 0.79
N CYS A 278 -11.10 18.78 0.79
CA CYS A 278 -10.30 19.56 1.73
C CYS A 278 -10.89 19.49 3.15
N GLU A 279 -12.23 19.62 3.28
CA GLU A 279 -12.93 19.52 4.56
C GLU A 279 -12.65 18.18 5.28
N GLU A 280 -12.76 17.06 4.57
CA GLU A 280 -12.54 15.73 5.12
C GLU A 280 -11.07 15.49 5.45
N LYS A 281 -10.15 15.96 4.61
CA LYS A 281 -8.70 15.94 4.87
C LYS A 281 -8.35 16.72 6.14
N ASP A 282 -8.84 17.96 6.28
CA ASP A 282 -8.61 18.79 7.47
C ASP A 282 -9.16 18.12 8.73
N LEU A 283 -10.35 17.52 8.62
CA LEU A 283 -10.95 16.77 9.71
C LEU A 283 -10.11 15.55 10.10
N LEU A 284 -9.67 14.73 9.14
CA LEU A 284 -8.78 13.59 9.39
C LEU A 284 -7.47 14.03 10.05
N LEU A 285 -6.82 15.07 9.51
CA LEU A 285 -5.57 15.61 10.03
C LEU A 285 -5.72 16.03 11.49
N ARG A 286 -6.80 16.74 11.82
CA ARG A 286 -7.10 17.17 13.18
C ARG A 286 -7.32 15.97 14.11
N LEU A 287 -8.13 15.00 13.70
CA LEU A 287 -8.41 13.80 14.50
C LEU A 287 -7.14 12.98 14.76
N LEU A 288 -6.27 12.82 13.75
CA LEU A 288 -4.99 12.14 13.90
C LEU A 288 -4.05 12.91 14.84
N LYS A 289 -3.97 14.25 14.73
CA LYS A 289 -3.17 15.08 15.65
C LYS A 289 -3.66 14.98 17.09
N GLU A 290 -4.98 14.98 17.31
CA GLU A 290 -5.58 14.79 18.63
C GLU A 290 -5.24 13.42 19.24
N GLU A 291 -5.23 12.34 18.43
CA GLU A 291 -4.76 11.04 18.91
C GLU A 291 -3.25 11.04 19.14
N ALA A 292 -2.44 11.70 18.30
CA ALA A 292 -0.99 11.73 18.43
C ALA A 292 -0.52 12.32 19.76
N CYS A 293 -1.24 13.31 20.29
CA CYS A 293 -0.99 13.88 21.62
C CYS A 293 -1.04 12.84 22.77
N LYS A 294 -1.72 11.70 22.57
CA LYS A 294 -1.87 10.64 23.58
C LYS A 294 -0.75 9.60 23.55
N TYR A 295 0.09 9.62 22.52
CA TYR A 295 1.05 8.55 22.23
C TYR A 295 2.52 9.02 22.25
N GLU A 296 2.83 10.14 22.91
CA GLU A 296 4.21 10.58 23.21
C GLU A 296 5.18 10.54 22.01
N GLY A 297 4.70 10.91 20.82
CA GLY A 297 5.50 10.91 19.59
C GLY A 297 5.60 9.57 18.84
N LYS A 298 5.02 8.49 19.38
CA LYS A 298 4.89 7.20 18.66
C LYS A 298 3.98 7.31 17.44
N LEU A 299 2.97 8.17 17.47
CA LEU A 299 2.16 8.50 16.29
C LEU A 299 2.67 9.78 15.64
N GLN A 300 3.15 9.67 14.41
CA GLN A 300 3.59 10.82 13.61
C GLN A 300 2.53 11.16 12.57
N VAL A 301 2.18 12.44 12.46
CA VAL A 301 1.16 12.93 11.54
C VAL A 301 1.74 14.09 10.75
N CYS A 302 1.79 13.96 9.43
CA CYS A 302 2.38 14.95 8.55
C CYS A 302 1.41 15.37 7.46
N GLU A 303 1.43 16.65 7.14
CA GLU A 303 0.79 17.23 5.97
C GLU A 303 1.89 17.78 5.06
N ARG A 304 1.73 17.56 3.76
CA ARG A 304 2.63 18.04 2.71
C ARG A 304 1.82 18.59 1.55
N PHE A 305 1.89 19.90 1.35
CA PHE A 305 1.19 20.60 0.29
C PHE A 305 2.16 21.00 -0.82
N TYR A 306 2.05 20.35 -1.98
CA TYR A 306 2.99 20.48 -3.09
C TYR A 306 2.47 21.46 -4.14
N PHE A 307 3.38 22.12 -4.86
CA PHE A 307 3.06 23.01 -5.99
C PHE A 307 2.15 24.20 -5.64
N GLN A 308 2.25 24.75 -4.42
CA GLN A 308 1.35 25.80 -3.91
C GLN A 308 1.33 27.05 -4.79
N GLU A 309 2.45 27.38 -5.41
CA GLU A 309 2.62 28.54 -6.30
C GLU A 309 2.13 28.30 -7.73
N SER A 310 1.68 27.09 -8.05
CA SER A 310 1.26 26.69 -9.40
C SER A 310 -0.25 26.59 -9.51
N PRO A 311 -0.86 26.99 -10.65
CA PRO A 311 -2.28 26.80 -10.87
C PRO A 311 -2.63 25.30 -10.95
N PRO A 312 -3.82 24.87 -10.46
CA PRO A 312 -4.29 23.50 -10.54
C PRO A 312 -4.15 22.88 -11.94
N SER A 313 -3.48 21.73 -12.04
CA SER A 313 -3.30 21.03 -13.32
C SER A 313 -3.44 19.51 -13.19
N LEU A 314 -3.67 18.84 -14.31
CA LEU A 314 -3.63 17.37 -14.35
C LEU A 314 -2.21 16.85 -14.13
N LYS A 315 -1.20 17.54 -14.67
CA LYS A 315 0.21 17.18 -14.49
C LYS A 315 0.60 17.09 -13.01
N MET A 316 0.27 18.10 -12.20
CA MET A 316 0.63 18.08 -10.77
C MET A 316 -0.01 16.92 -9.99
N HIS A 317 -1.21 16.47 -10.42
CA HIS A 317 -1.87 15.32 -9.83
C HIS A 317 -0.98 14.07 -9.91
N PHE A 318 -0.26 13.89 -11.02
CA PHE A 318 0.65 12.75 -11.20
C PHE A 318 2.06 13.06 -10.70
N GLU A 319 2.59 14.25 -10.99
CA GLU A 319 3.94 14.69 -10.62
C GLU A 319 4.21 14.60 -9.12
N ILE A 320 3.17 14.71 -8.28
CA ILE A 320 3.28 14.48 -6.83
C ILE A 320 3.87 13.10 -6.47
N ILE A 321 3.67 12.06 -7.29
CA ILE A 321 4.22 10.71 -7.05
C ILE A 321 5.76 10.74 -7.05
N GLU A 322 6.35 11.63 -7.84
CA GLU A 322 7.80 11.84 -7.88
C GLU A 322 8.27 12.85 -6.85
N CYS A 323 7.44 13.83 -6.47
CA CYS A 323 7.83 14.85 -5.49
C CYS A 323 7.59 14.43 -4.05
N MET A 324 6.72 13.45 -3.79
CA MET A 324 6.32 13.10 -2.43
C MET A 324 7.53 12.67 -1.59
N GLU A 325 7.70 13.31 -0.44
CA GLU A 325 8.70 12.94 0.55
C GLU A 325 8.22 11.70 1.30
N ILE A 326 9.06 10.67 1.34
CA ILE A 326 8.80 9.44 2.11
C ILE A 326 10.07 9.13 2.91
N GLY A 327 9.90 8.48 4.07
CA GLY A 327 10.92 8.49 5.13
C GLY A 327 10.78 9.69 6.06
#